data_AF-A0A3D9SXZ7-F1
#
_entry.id   AF-A0A3D9SXZ7-F1
#
_cell.length_a   1.000
_cell.length_b   1.000
_cell.length_c   1.000
_cell.angle_alpha   90.00
_cell.angle_beta   90.00
_cell.angle_gamma   90.00
#
_symmetry.space_group_name_H-M   'P 1'
#
loop_
_entity.id
_entity.type
_entity.pdbx_description
1 polymer ?
#
loop_
_entity_poly.entity_id
_entity_poly.type
_entity_poly.pdbx_seq_one_letter_code
_entity_poly.pdbx_strand_id
1 'polypeptide(L)'
;MPHGTLRKPPQGARPPPPRLRGGTTLNDREEPAGRLTAFGNQLIEVHLRLREELAALREDVDTHLDGGPRRPRDLRTHCLAFCSALQRHHTGEDGGAFPALAEQFPGLRPVLDELRRDHVLVEDSLRRLQALLDDLDEKADATEVRTELDSLAALMETHFVYEEKRIVAALNGLKVPGWDRTRPDFLRIG
;
A
#
# COMPACT_ATOMS: atom_id res chain seq x y z
N MET A 1 -8.66 -89.32 10.06
CA MET A 1 -8.85 -88.64 11.37
C MET A 1 -7.90 -89.28 12.37
N PRO A 2 -7.29 -88.58 13.35
CA PRO A 2 -6.70 -87.24 13.42
C PRO A 2 -5.23 -87.30 13.96
N HIS A 3 -4.65 -86.13 14.28
CA HIS A 3 -3.46 -85.89 15.11
C HIS A 3 -2.08 -86.32 14.54
N GLY A 4 -0.98 -85.59 14.74
CA GLY A 4 -0.72 -84.41 15.55
C GLY A 4 0.71 -83.94 15.26
N THR A 5 0.93 -82.64 15.46
CA THR A 5 2.17 -81.92 15.16
C THR A 5 3.27 -82.24 16.17
N LEU A 6 4.51 -82.47 15.72
CA LEU A 6 5.72 -82.40 16.54
C LEU A 6 6.67 -81.32 16.03
N ARG A 7 7.02 -80.40 16.95
CA ARG A 7 7.83 -79.20 16.80
C ARG A 7 9.31 -79.53 16.55
N LYS A 8 9.96 -78.72 15.71
CA LYS A 8 11.43 -78.65 15.53
C LYS A 8 12.04 -77.58 16.46
N PRO A 9 13.27 -77.75 16.98
CA PRO A 9 13.90 -76.83 17.93
C PRO A 9 14.40 -75.52 17.29
N PRO A 10 14.66 -74.46 18.09
CA PRO A 10 14.93 -73.11 17.60
C PRO A 10 16.34 -72.98 17.00
N GLN A 11 16.43 -72.29 15.86
CA GLN A 11 17.71 -71.92 15.24
C GLN A 11 17.96 -70.43 15.44
N GLY A 12 19.10 -70.13 16.08
CA GLY A 12 19.96 -68.96 15.91
C GLY A 12 19.32 -67.57 15.79
N ALA A 13 19.47 -66.76 16.84
CA ALA A 13 19.21 -65.34 16.78
C ALA A 13 20.13 -64.65 15.74
N ARG A 14 19.51 -63.92 14.81
CA ARG A 14 20.20 -63.02 13.86
C ARG A 14 20.29 -61.63 14.50
N PRO A 15 21.45 -60.96 14.53
CA PRO A 15 21.54 -59.61 15.09
C PRO A 15 20.73 -58.61 14.24
N PRO A 16 20.12 -57.57 14.87
CA PRO A 16 19.30 -56.61 14.14
C PRO A 16 20.15 -55.73 13.22
N PRO A 17 19.61 -55.28 12.08
CA PRO A 17 20.28 -54.30 11.23
C PRO A 17 20.44 -52.96 11.98
N PRO A 18 21.47 -52.16 11.68
CA PRO A 18 21.63 -50.85 12.28
C PRO A 18 20.43 -49.96 11.96
N ARG A 19 19.90 -49.30 13.00
CA ARG A 19 18.80 -48.35 12.88
C ARG A 19 19.25 -47.15 12.03
N LEU A 20 18.71 -47.01 10.82
CA LEU A 20 18.69 -45.74 10.12
C LEU A 20 17.86 -44.77 10.95
N ARG A 21 18.52 -43.82 11.61
CA ARG A 21 17.88 -42.74 12.35
C ARG A 21 17.25 -41.78 11.35
N GLY A 22 15.95 -41.95 11.12
CA GLY A 22 15.10 -40.90 10.59
C GLY A 22 14.88 -39.83 11.66
N GLY A 23 15.23 -38.60 11.31
CA GLY A 23 14.78 -37.34 11.90
C GLY A 23 15.01 -36.30 10.81
N THR A 24 14.12 -36.23 9.82
CA THR A 24 12.94 -35.35 9.81
C THR A 24 13.36 -33.89 9.93
N THR A 25 13.25 -33.23 8.78
CA THR A 25 13.07 -31.79 8.56
C THR A 25 14.23 -30.88 8.98
N LEU A 26 15.22 -30.73 8.09
CA LEU A 26 15.58 -29.35 7.71
C LEU A 26 14.41 -28.84 6.88
N ASN A 27 13.39 -28.38 7.59
CA ASN A 27 12.44 -27.44 7.03
C ASN A 27 13.16 -26.10 6.95
N ASP A 28 14.16 -26.00 6.08
CA ASP A 28 14.56 -24.73 5.48
C ASP A 28 13.46 -24.37 4.46
N ARG A 29 12.24 -24.25 4.96
CA ARG A 29 11.36 -23.24 4.39
C ARG A 29 12.01 -21.96 4.83
N GLU A 30 12.73 -21.33 3.91
CA GLU A 30 12.81 -19.87 3.91
C GLU A 30 11.37 -19.38 4.10
N GLU A 31 11.01 -19.08 5.35
CA GLU A 31 9.81 -18.30 5.64
C GLU A 31 9.96 -16.98 4.86
N PRO A 32 8.88 -16.47 4.26
CA PRO A 32 8.93 -15.48 3.18
C PRO A 32 9.25 -14.08 3.71
N ALA A 33 10.46 -13.89 4.25
CA ALA A 33 11.00 -12.58 4.59
C ALA A 33 11.08 -11.66 3.36
N GLY A 34 11.11 -12.23 2.15
CA GLY A 34 11.08 -11.51 0.88
C GLY A 34 9.71 -10.92 0.51
N ARG A 35 8.59 -11.42 1.06
CA ARG A 35 7.28 -10.79 0.81
C ARG A 35 7.02 -9.57 1.71
N LEU A 36 7.74 -9.45 2.83
CA LEU A 36 7.41 -8.48 3.87
C LEU A 36 8.06 -7.09 3.72
N THR A 37 8.91 -6.85 2.73
CA THR A 37 9.67 -5.58 2.68
C THR A 37 9.79 -4.97 1.29
N ALA A 38 8.80 -5.16 0.42
CA ALA A 38 8.69 -4.39 -0.83
C ALA A 38 7.85 -3.13 -0.62
N PHE A 39 8.27 -2.23 0.27
CA PHE A 39 7.51 -1.03 0.61
C PHE A 39 7.27 -0.10 -0.58
N GLY A 40 8.20 -0.07 -1.55
CA GLY A 40 8.00 0.65 -2.80
C GLY A 40 6.90 0.05 -3.67
N ASN A 41 6.73 -1.28 -3.67
CA ASN A 41 5.60 -1.90 -4.38
C ASN A 41 4.27 -1.57 -3.69
N GLN A 42 4.25 -1.56 -2.35
CA GLN A 42 3.07 -1.17 -1.59
C GLN A 42 2.72 0.32 -1.76
N LEU A 43 3.72 1.18 -1.95
CA LEU A 43 3.53 2.58 -2.31
C LEU A 43 2.77 2.69 -3.64
N ILE A 44 3.22 1.96 -4.67
CA ILE A 44 2.54 1.92 -5.98
C ILE A 44 1.08 1.46 -5.81
N GLU A 45 0.82 0.43 -5.00
CA GLU A 45 -0.56 -0.02 -4.73
C GLU A 45 -1.43 1.06 -4.06
N VAL A 46 -0.85 1.87 -3.18
CA VAL A 46 -1.54 3.03 -2.57
C VAL A 46 -1.84 4.08 -3.64
N HIS A 47 -0.87 4.43 -4.48
CA HIS A 47 -1.06 5.42 -5.53
C HIS A 47 -2.09 4.99 -6.57
N LEU A 48 -2.10 3.71 -6.95
CA LEU A 48 -3.11 3.17 -7.87
C LEU A 48 -4.52 3.34 -7.29
N ARG A 49 -4.73 3.00 -6.01
CA ARG A 49 -6.02 3.23 -5.35
C ARG A 49 -6.38 4.71 -5.28
N LEU A 50 -5.42 5.58 -4.96
CA LEU A 50 -5.68 7.04 -4.92
C LEU A 50 -6.05 7.59 -6.32
N ARG A 51 -5.43 7.08 -7.39
CA ARG A 51 -5.83 7.40 -8.77
C ARG A 51 -7.25 6.94 -9.09
N GLU A 52 -7.60 5.72 -8.69
CA GLU A 52 -8.95 5.16 -8.87
C GLU A 52 -10.02 5.99 -8.14
N GLU A 53 -9.79 6.33 -6.87
CA GLU A 53 -10.71 7.15 -6.08
C GLU A 53 -10.87 8.56 -6.67
N LEU A 54 -9.77 9.19 -7.10
CA LEU A 54 -9.84 10.51 -7.74
C LEU A 54 -10.59 10.48 -9.09
N ALA A 55 -10.40 9.41 -9.87
CA ALA A 55 -11.15 9.22 -11.12
C ALA A 55 -12.65 9.02 -10.85
N ALA A 56 -13.00 8.19 -9.87
CA ALA A 56 -14.38 7.96 -9.48
C ALA A 56 -15.05 9.25 -8.98
N LEU A 57 -14.34 10.08 -8.21
CA LEU A 57 -14.84 11.37 -7.74
C LEU A 57 -15.11 12.34 -8.90
N ARG A 58 -14.25 12.37 -9.92
CA ARG A 58 -14.46 13.19 -11.13
C ARG A 58 -15.70 12.73 -11.91
N GLU A 59 -15.88 11.42 -12.08
CA GLU A 59 -17.07 10.85 -12.74
C GLU A 59 -18.37 11.14 -11.96
N ASP A 60 -18.29 11.07 -10.63
CA ASP A 60 -19.39 11.41 -9.72
C ASP A 60 -19.83 12.89 -9.91
N VAL A 61 -18.88 13.82 -10.07
CA VAL A 61 -19.15 15.25 -10.32
C VAL A 61 -19.70 15.48 -11.74
N ASP A 62 -19.13 14.84 -12.75
CA ASP A 62 -19.64 14.91 -14.13
C ASP A 62 -21.10 14.42 -14.20
N THR A 63 -21.39 13.29 -13.56
CA THR A 63 -22.74 12.74 -13.44
C THR A 63 -23.71 13.73 -12.78
N HIS A 64 -23.27 14.44 -11.75
CA HIS A 64 -24.10 15.44 -11.08
C HIS A 64 -24.38 16.66 -11.98
N LEU A 65 -23.36 17.15 -12.70
CA LEU A 65 -23.50 18.27 -13.64
C LEU A 65 -24.49 17.94 -14.78
N ASP A 66 -24.46 16.69 -15.25
CA ASP A 66 -25.39 16.17 -16.26
C ASP A 66 -26.82 15.94 -15.75
N GLY A 67 -27.09 16.24 -14.48
CA GLY A 67 -28.42 16.09 -13.86
C GLY A 67 -28.73 14.66 -13.41
N GLY A 68 -27.69 13.83 -13.24
CA GLY A 68 -27.80 12.48 -12.69
C GLY A 68 -28.22 12.46 -11.21
N PRO A 69 -28.48 11.26 -10.66
CA PRO A 69 -29.11 11.10 -9.35
C PRO A 69 -28.16 11.35 -8.15
N ARG A 70 -26.88 11.69 -8.40
CA ARG A 70 -25.88 11.84 -7.34
C ARG A 70 -26.18 13.10 -6.52
N ARG A 71 -26.38 12.92 -5.21
CA ARG A 71 -26.71 14.02 -4.30
C ARG A 71 -25.44 14.79 -3.91
N PRO A 72 -25.49 16.13 -3.80
CA PRO A 72 -24.34 16.94 -3.36
C PRO A 72 -23.69 16.45 -2.06
N ARG A 73 -24.49 16.01 -1.09
CA ARG A 73 -24.00 15.44 0.17
C ARG A 73 -23.12 14.19 -0.02
N ASP A 74 -23.47 13.33 -0.97
CA ASP A 74 -22.72 12.10 -1.24
C ASP A 74 -21.41 12.41 -1.98
N LEU A 75 -21.37 13.47 -2.79
CA LEU A 75 -20.15 14.01 -3.41
C LEU A 75 -19.21 14.57 -2.36
N ARG A 76 -19.74 15.45 -1.49
CA ARG A 76 -18.99 16.07 -0.40
C ARG A 76 -18.37 14.99 0.50
N THR A 77 -19.15 13.99 0.89
CA THR A 77 -18.66 12.88 1.73
C THR A 77 -17.52 12.11 1.06
N HIS A 78 -17.66 11.78 -0.23
CA HIS A 78 -16.64 11.07 -0.98
C HIS A 78 -15.35 11.91 -1.09
N CYS A 79 -15.46 13.19 -1.47
CA CYS A 79 -14.29 14.05 -1.59
C CYS A 79 -13.57 14.26 -0.25
N LEU A 80 -14.31 14.46 0.85
CA LEU A 80 -13.73 14.57 2.18
C LEU A 80 -12.92 13.33 2.57
N ALA A 81 -13.45 12.14 2.27
CA ALA A 81 -12.75 10.88 2.53
C ALA A 81 -11.45 10.78 1.72
N PHE A 82 -11.51 11.12 0.42
CA PHE A 82 -10.34 11.17 -0.46
C PHE A 82 -9.29 12.18 0.03
N CYS A 83 -9.68 13.42 0.32
CA CYS A 83 -8.78 14.47 0.82
C CYS A 83 -8.06 14.01 2.09
N SER A 84 -8.81 13.41 3.01
CA SER A 84 -8.27 12.89 4.27
C SER A 84 -7.31 11.72 4.06
N ALA A 85 -7.60 10.82 3.12
CA ALA A 85 -6.73 9.70 2.77
C ALA A 85 -5.41 10.17 2.16
N LEU A 86 -5.48 11.11 1.20
CA LEU A 86 -4.30 11.66 0.53
C LEU A 86 -3.41 12.44 1.52
N GLN A 87 -4.02 13.26 2.38
CA GLN A 87 -3.28 13.99 3.41
C GLN A 87 -2.56 13.07 4.39
N ARG A 88 -3.21 11.99 4.86
CA ARG A 88 -2.57 10.99 5.74
C ARG A 88 -1.38 10.32 5.06
N HIS A 89 -1.55 9.94 3.80
CA HIS A 89 -0.51 9.33 3.00
C HIS A 89 0.74 10.23 2.92
N HIS A 90 0.60 11.46 2.41
CA HIS A 90 1.74 12.39 2.28
C HIS A 90 2.36 12.77 3.63
N THR A 91 1.55 12.96 4.68
CA THR A 91 2.07 13.23 6.04
C THR A 91 2.91 12.04 6.56
N GLY A 92 2.47 10.81 6.26
CA GLY A 92 3.21 9.60 6.61
C GLY A 92 4.54 9.48 5.86
N GLU A 93 4.61 10.00 4.63
CA GLU A 93 5.85 10.03 3.85
C GLU A 93 6.83 11.05 4.41
N ASP A 94 6.36 12.27 4.60
CA ASP A 94 7.15 13.39 5.10
C ASP A 94 7.73 13.11 6.49
N GLY A 95 6.90 12.54 7.38
CA GLY A 95 7.26 12.25 8.76
C GLY A 95 7.93 10.88 8.97
N GLY A 96 7.80 9.95 8.02
CA GLY A 96 8.22 8.56 8.19
C GLY A 96 9.15 8.06 7.09
N ALA A 97 8.64 7.92 5.87
CA ALA A 97 9.38 7.34 4.74
C ALA A 97 10.60 8.18 4.34
N PHE A 98 10.43 9.49 4.16
CA PHE A 98 11.48 10.36 3.66
C PHE A 98 12.65 10.52 4.64
N PRO A 99 12.44 10.68 5.97
CA PRO A 99 13.55 10.65 6.92
C PRO A 99 14.36 9.35 6.87
N ALA A 100 13.70 8.19 6.82
CA ALA A 100 14.36 6.89 6.74
C ALA A 100 15.17 6.74 5.43
N LEU A 101 14.60 7.19 4.31
CA LEU A 101 15.31 7.24 3.03
C LEU A 101 16.52 8.20 3.07
N ALA A 102 16.38 9.38 3.66
CA ALA A 102 17.45 10.37 3.74
C ALA A 102 18.62 9.92 4.64
N GLU A 103 18.37 9.01 5.58
CA GLU A 103 19.38 8.38 6.43
C GLU A 103 20.14 7.27 5.68
N GLN A 104 19.41 6.32 5.07
CA GLN A 104 20.02 5.15 4.43
C GLN A 104 20.52 5.42 3.00
N PHE A 105 19.93 6.40 2.32
CA PHE A 105 20.25 6.79 0.95
C PHE A 105 20.45 8.32 0.84
N PRO A 106 21.52 8.91 1.41
CA PRO A 106 21.70 10.36 1.49
C PRO A 106 21.66 11.10 0.14
N GLY A 107 22.02 10.41 -0.95
CA GLY A 107 21.94 10.95 -2.31
C GLY A 107 20.52 11.26 -2.80
N LEU A 108 19.48 10.74 -2.12
CA LEU A 108 18.08 11.06 -2.44
C LEU A 108 17.59 12.37 -1.82
N ARG A 109 18.33 13.00 -0.90
CA ARG A 109 17.87 14.22 -0.20
C ARG A 109 17.30 15.31 -1.13
N PRO A 110 17.95 15.67 -2.26
CA PRO A 110 17.38 16.65 -3.18
C PRO A 110 16.03 16.24 -3.77
N VAL A 111 15.85 14.96 -4.07
CA VAL A 111 14.57 14.40 -4.57
C VAL A 111 13.50 14.48 -3.49
N LEU A 112 13.83 14.09 -2.26
CA LEU A 112 12.88 14.13 -1.14
C LEU A 112 12.46 15.57 -0.83
N ASP A 113 13.36 16.53 -0.99
CA ASP A 113 13.03 17.95 -0.86
C ASP A 113 12.15 18.48 -2.00
N GLU A 114 12.28 17.92 -3.21
CA GLU A 114 11.34 18.18 -4.32
C GLU A 114 9.96 17.63 -4.02
N LEU A 115 9.86 16.36 -3.61
CA LEU A 115 8.59 15.72 -3.26
C LEU A 115 7.84 16.45 -2.15
N ARG A 116 8.55 16.93 -1.11
CA ARG A 116 7.96 17.78 -0.07
C ARG A 116 7.38 19.07 -0.61
N ARG A 117 7.99 19.68 -1.62
CA ARG A 117 7.45 20.89 -2.26
C ARG A 117 6.18 20.55 -3.04
N ASP A 118 6.15 19.41 -3.72
CA ASP A 118 4.93 18.93 -4.37
C ASP A 118 3.82 18.68 -3.34
N HIS A 119 4.12 18.09 -2.17
CA HIS A 119 3.14 17.88 -1.10
C HIS A 119 2.50 19.18 -0.62
N VAL A 120 3.26 20.27 -0.51
CA VAL A 120 2.71 21.59 -0.18
C VAL A 120 1.72 22.07 -1.25
N LEU A 121 2.05 21.91 -2.54
CA LEU A 121 1.15 22.28 -3.63
C LEU A 121 -0.14 21.44 -3.64
N VAL A 122 -0.02 20.15 -3.33
CA VAL A 122 -1.17 19.25 -3.18
C VAL A 122 -2.02 19.68 -1.99
N GLU A 123 -1.42 19.96 -0.84
CA GLU A 123 -2.14 20.41 0.36
C GLU A 123 -2.91 21.71 0.08
N ASP A 124 -2.30 22.66 -0.62
CA ASP A 124 -2.95 23.89 -1.06
C ASP A 124 -4.18 23.62 -1.95
N SER A 125 -4.08 22.66 -2.87
CA SER A 125 -5.20 22.23 -3.72
C SER A 125 -6.32 21.55 -2.92
N LEU A 126 -5.97 20.67 -1.99
CA LEU A 126 -6.95 20.02 -1.11
C LEU A 126 -7.71 21.05 -0.24
N ARG A 127 -7.03 22.09 0.26
CA ARG A 127 -7.70 23.16 1.02
C ARG A 127 -8.64 24.00 0.16
N ARG A 128 -8.28 24.29 -1.09
CA ARG A 128 -9.19 24.98 -2.03
C ARG A 128 -10.41 24.12 -2.34
N LEU A 129 -10.20 22.84 -2.62
CA LEU A 129 -11.27 21.89 -2.88
C LEU A 129 -12.23 21.76 -1.69
N GLN A 130 -11.70 21.72 -0.47
CA GLN A 130 -12.50 21.73 0.75
C GLN A 130 -13.39 22.97 0.86
N ALA A 131 -12.85 24.15 0.57
CA ALA A 131 -13.61 25.40 0.62
C ALA A 131 -14.76 25.40 -0.41
N LEU A 132 -14.48 24.98 -1.65
CA LEU A 132 -15.52 24.85 -2.69
C LEU A 132 -16.65 23.89 -2.30
N LEU A 133 -16.33 22.85 -1.52
CA LEU A 133 -17.32 21.86 -1.06
C LEU A 133 -18.13 22.31 0.16
N ASP A 134 -17.64 23.28 0.92
CA ASP A 134 -18.39 23.85 2.04
C ASP A 134 -19.52 24.76 1.53
N ASP A 135 -19.36 25.32 0.33
CA ASP A 135 -20.33 26.18 -0.36
C ASP A 135 -21.13 25.44 -1.46
N LEU A 136 -20.97 24.12 -1.61
CA LEU A 136 -21.61 23.32 -2.67
C LEU A 136 -23.13 23.16 -2.44
N ASP A 137 -23.91 24.08 -3.01
CA ASP A 137 -25.38 24.03 -2.99
C ASP A 137 -26.01 24.19 -4.40
N GLU A 138 -25.26 24.66 -5.41
CA GLU A 138 -25.76 24.89 -6.77
C GLU A 138 -24.88 24.30 -7.89
N LYS A 139 -25.38 24.31 -9.13
CA LYS A 139 -24.66 23.75 -10.31
C LYS A 139 -23.41 24.54 -10.71
N ALA A 140 -23.39 25.85 -10.45
CA ALA A 140 -22.24 26.69 -10.72
C ALA A 140 -21.03 26.24 -9.88
N ASP A 141 -21.25 25.96 -8.60
CA ASP A 141 -20.24 25.46 -7.66
C ASP A 141 -19.66 24.11 -8.08
N ALA A 142 -20.52 23.21 -8.60
CA ALA A 142 -20.07 21.91 -9.11
C ALA A 142 -19.10 22.02 -10.31
N THR A 143 -19.20 23.09 -11.12
CA THR A 143 -18.27 23.34 -12.24
C THR A 143 -16.89 23.78 -11.73
N GLU A 144 -16.85 24.58 -10.67
CA GLU A 144 -15.61 24.97 -10.01
C GLU A 144 -14.94 23.77 -9.31
N VAL A 145 -15.73 22.95 -8.61
CA VAL A 145 -15.27 21.68 -8.02
C VAL A 145 -14.65 20.78 -9.08
N ARG A 146 -15.31 20.61 -10.24
CA ARG A 146 -14.77 19.84 -11.38
C ARG A 146 -13.42 20.38 -11.84
N THR A 147 -13.29 21.70 -11.95
CA THR A 147 -12.05 22.36 -12.41
C THR A 147 -10.89 22.17 -11.43
N GLU A 148 -11.14 22.28 -10.13
CA GLU A 148 -10.12 22.02 -9.11
C GLU A 148 -9.73 20.54 -9.07
N LEU A 149 -10.70 19.62 -9.24
CA LEU A 149 -10.41 18.17 -9.34
C LEU A 149 -9.59 17.81 -10.58
N ASP A 150 -9.86 18.42 -11.73
CA ASP A 150 -9.07 18.23 -12.95
C ASP A 150 -7.61 18.72 -12.74
N SER A 151 -7.45 19.85 -12.06
CA SER A 151 -6.14 20.41 -11.70
C SER A 151 -5.38 19.51 -10.72
N LEU A 152 -6.07 19.02 -9.69
CA LEU A 152 -5.52 18.08 -8.72
C LEU A 152 -5.12 16.76 -9.39
N ALA A 153 -5.94 16.22 -10.30
CA ALA A 153 -5.62 15.00 -11.02
C ALA A 153 -4.36 15.12 -11.88
N ALA A 154 -4.19 16.24 -12.57
CA ALA A 154 -2.97 16.51 -13.34
C ALA A 154 -1.73 16.60 -12.43
N LEU A 155 -1.85 17.33 -11.32
CA LEU A 155 -0.78 17.45 -10.33
C LEU A 155 -0.38 16.09 -9.76
N MET A 156 -1.37 15.33 -9.26
CA MET A 156 -1.15 14.02 -8.64
C MET A 156 -0.55 13.00 -9.62
N GLU A 157 -0.96 13.00 -10.88
CA GLU A 157 -0.37 12.11 -11.87
C GLU A 157 1.13 12.39 -12.06
N THR A 158 1.51 13.66 -12.22
CA THR A 158 2.92 14.03 -12.37
C THR A 158 3.73 13.73 -11.11
N HIS A 159 3.15 13.98 -9.93
CA HIS A 159 3.76 13.73 -8.63
C HIS A 159 4.01 12.24 -8.41
N PHE A 160 2.98 11.40 -8.53
CA PHE A 160 3.10 9.96 -8.32
C PHE A 160 4.09 9.31 -9.32
N VAL A 161 4.04 9.69 -10.59
CA VAL A 161 5.01 9.17 -11.59
C VAL A 161 6.45 9.54 -11.22
N TYR A 162 6.66 10.78 -10.76
CA TYR A 162 7.98 11.21 -10.33
C TYR A 162 8.43 10.42 -9.10
N GLU A 163 7.62 10.37 -8.05
CA GLU A 163 7.95 9.66 -6.83
C GLU A 163 8.27 8.18 -7.08
N GLU A 164 7.36 7.47 -7.74
CA GLU A 164 7.49 6.04 -8.03
C GLU A 164 8.82 5.76 -8.75
N LYS A 165 9.13 6.56 -9.77
CA LYS A 165 10.38 6.45 -10.53
C LYS A 165 11.62 6.68 -9.68
N ARG A 166 11.55 7.56 -8.68
CA ARG A 166 12.73 8.01 -7.94
C ARG A 166 13.01 7.20 -6.67
N ILE A 167 11.98 6.75 -5.95
CA ILE A 167 12.17 6.22 -4.59
C ILE A 167 11.77 4.76 -4.40
N VAL A 168 10.98 4.15 -5.29
CA VAL A 168 10.47 2.76 -5.11
C VAL A 168 11.58 1.75 -4.87
N ALA A 169 12.65 1.81 -5.66
CA ALA A 169 13.78 0.89 -5.51
C ALA A 169 14.49 1.05 -4.15
N ALA A 170 14.63 2.29 -3.67
CA ALA A 170 15.23 2.57 -2.37
C ALA A 170 14.31 2.16 -1.21
N LEU A 171 12.99 2.39 -1.34
CA LEU A 171 11.98 1.91 -0.38
C LEU A 171 11.99 0.39 -0.24
N ASN A 172 12.12 -0.34 -1.35
CA ASN A 172 12.26 -1.80 -1.33
C ASN A 172 13.57 -2.28 -0.68
N GLY A 173 14.58 -1.41 -0.61
CA GLY A 173 15.86 -1.67 0.05
C GLY A 173 15.93 -1.23 1.52
N LEU A 174 14.88 -0.56 2.03
CA LEU A 174 14.89 -0.02 3.39
C LEU A 174 14.95 -1.12 4.44
N LYS A 175 15.77 -0.87 5.47
CA LYS A 175 15.84 -1.71 6.66
C LYS A 175 15.52 -0.85 7.87
N VAL A 176 14.24 -0.76 8.21
CA VAL A 176 13.76 0.02 9.37
C VAL A 176 13.24 -0.95 10.44
N PRO A 177 13.85 -0.99 11.64
CA PRO A 177 13.38 -1.85 12.72
C PRO A 177 11.90 -1.58 13.07
N GLY A 178 11.09 -2.64 13.13
CA GLY A 178 9.68 -2.57 13.54
C GLY A 178 8.67 -2.38 12.41
N TRP A 179 9.09 -1.92 11.23
CA TRP A 179 8.21 -1.79 10.05
C TRP A 179 7.81 -3.14 9.44
N ASP A 180 8.54 -4.19 9.78
CA ASP A 180 8.19 -5.59 9.51
C ASP A 180 6.95 -6.06 10.30
N ARG A 181 6.60 -5.39 11.41
CA ARG A 181 5.51 -5.80 12.31
C ARG A 181 4.30 -4.88 12.23
N THR A 182 4.52 -3.61 11.90
CA THR A 182 3.46 -2.61 11.80
C THR A 182 3.53 -1.93 10.44
N ARG A 183 2.42 -1.97 9.69
CA ARG A 183 2.29 -1.26 8.41
C ARG A 183 2.58 0.24 8.63
N PRO A 184 3.57 0.85 7.97
CA PRO A 184 3.87 2.27 8.11
C PRO A 184 2.70 3.18 7.73
N ASP A 185 2.66 4.40 8.28
CA ASP A 185 1.56 5.35 8.08
C ASP A 185 1.37 5.77 6.62
N PHE A 186 2.47 5.97 5.87
CA PHE A 186 2.39 6.31 4.45
C PHE A 186 1.70 5.24 3.60
N LEU A 187 1.55 4.02 4.11
CA LEU A 187 0.87 2.95 3.41
C LEU A 187 -0.61 2.81 3.81
N ARG A 188 -1.13 3.68 4.69
CA ARG A 188 -2.50 3.64 5.20
C ARG A 188 -3.36 4.72 4.54
N ILE A 189 -4.42 4.30 3.87
CA ILE A 189 -5.41 5.22 3.26
C ILE A 189 -6.80 5.12 3.89
N GLY A 190 -7.05 4.11 4.75
CA GLY A 190 -8.31 3.88 5.46
C GLY A 190 -8.15 3.82 6.97
#